data_AF-A0A524P6Y3-F1
#
_entry.id   AF-A0A524P6Y3-F1
#
_cell.length_a   1.000
_cell.length_b   1.000
_cell.length_c   1.000
_cell.angle_alpha   90.00
_cell.angle_beta   90.00
_cell.angle_gamma   90.00
#
_symmetry.space_group_name_H-M   'P 1'
#
loop_
_entity.id
_entity.type
_entity.pdbx_description
1 polymer ?
#
loop_
_entity_poly.entity_id
_entity_poly.type
_entity_poly.pdbx_seq_one_letter_code
_entity_poly.pdbx_strand_id
1 'polypeptide(L)'
;MTTGRKVRTALRGDFRPARSRRPLSVGQSVRIARELNELSQNELGARTGIAQSTISAIETDRIKLGAERAKMLARALNVHPAVLLFPGWRTEDESAAQWRRKYSESKETHD
;
A
#
# COMPACT_ATOMS: atom_id res chain seq x y z
N MET A 1 15.53 -23.33 14.90
CA MET A 1 14.97 -22.68 13.69
C MET A 1 15.62 -23.30 12.48
N THR A 2 14.84 -23.77 11.50
CA THR A 2 15.38 -24.45 10.32
C THR A 2 15.81 -23.42 9.29
N THR A 3 17.12 -23.17 9.17
CA THR A 3 17.68 -22.23 8.18
C THR A 3 18.63 -22.96 7.23
N GLY A 4 18.75 -22.46 5.99
CA GLY A 4 19.65 -23.01 4.97
C GLY A 4 19.05 -24.12 4.09
N ARG A 5 19.89 -25.09 3.71
CA ARG A 5 19.62 -26.11 2.65
C ARG A 5 18.31 -26.89 2.83
N LYS A 6 17.85 -27.10 4.06
CA LYS A 6 16.58 -27.75 4.40
C LYS A 6 15.36 -26.93 3.93
N VAL A 7 15.41 -25.61 3.98
CA VAL A 7 14.36 -24.71 3.46
C VAL A 7 14.28 -24.83 1.94
N ARG A 8 15.43 -24.89 1.26
CA ARG A 8 15.51 -25.04 -0.20
C ARG A 8 14.95 -26.37 -0.70
N THR A 9 15.08 -27.43 0.09
CA THR A 9 14.46 -28.74 -0.20
C THR A 9 12.95 -28.73 0.04
N ALA A 10 12.47 -28.02 1.06
CA ALA A 10 11.04 -27.87 1.36
C ALA A 10 10.31 -26.94 0.36
N LEU A 11 11.02 -25.95 -0.19
CA LEU A 11 10.54 -25.03 -1.24
C LEU A 11 10.66 -25.60 -2.66
N ARG A 12 10.83 -26.91 -2.86
CA ARG A 12 10.93 -27.55 -4.20
C ARG A 12 9.63 -27.55 -5.01
N GLY A 13 8.64 -26.74 -4.64
CA GLY A 13 7.44 -26.47 -5.45
C GLY A 13 7.50 -25.07 -6.04
N ASP A 14 6.79 -24.84 -7.15
CA ASP A 14 6.67 -23.50 -7.72
C ASP A 14 6.09 -22.56 -6.67
N PHE A 15 6.77 -21.46 -6.39
CA PHE A 15 6.22 -20.39 -5.56
C PHE A 15 4.96 -19.86 -6.23
N ARG A 16 3.81 -20.08 -5.59
CA ARG A 16 2.53 -19.54 -6.02
C ARG A 16 2.09 -18.47 -5.02
N PRO A 17 2.12 -17.17 -5.38
CA PRO A 17 1.63 -16.14 -4.48
C PRO A 17 0.15 -16.38 -4.19
N ALA A 18 -0.27 -16.10 -2.95
CA ALA A 18 -1.67 -16.15 -2.60
C ALA A 18 -2.48 -15.19 -3.48
N ARG A 19 -3.65 -15.62 -3.95
CA ARG A 19 -4.53 -14.75 -4.74
C ARG A 19 -5.06 -13.63 -3.83
N SER A 20 -4.67 -12.39 -4.10
CA SER A 20 -5.35 -11.23 -3.52
C SER A 20 -6.74 -11.11 -4.15
N ARG A 21 -7.79 -11.25 -3.32
CA ARG A 21 -9.18 -11.25 -3.79
C ARG A 21 -9.70 -9.85 -4.13
N ARG A 22 -9.10 -8.80 -3.59
CA ARG A 22 -9.48 -7.41 -3.84
C ARG A 22 -8.27 -6.49 -3.70
N PRO A 23 -8.06 -5.52 -4.62
CA PRO A 23 -7.07 -4.47 -4.40
C PRO A 23 -7.45 -3.65 -3.16
N LEU A 24 -6.45 -3.32 -2.34
CA LEU A 24 -6.63 -2.46 -1.17
C LEU A 24 -6.50 -1.01 -1.59
N SER A 25 -7.44 -0.16 -1.15
CA SER A 25 -7.30 1.29 -1.32
C SER A 25 -6.36 1.89 -0.27
N VAL A 26 -5.92 3.12 -0.53
CA VAL A 26 -5.10 3.90 0.42
C VAL A 26 -5.87 4.16 1.70
N GLY A 27 -7.15 4.56 1.61
CA GLY A 27 -8.01 4.75 2.78
C GLY A 27 -8.17 3.48 3.61
N GLN A 28 -8.38 2.34 2.95
CA GLN A 28 -8.44 1.03 3.62
C GLN A 28 -7.12 0.69 4.31
N SER A 29 -5.97 0.97 3.68
CA SER A 29 -4.65 0.76 4.29
C SER A 29 -4.48 1.56 5.59
N VAL A 30 -4.86 2.84 5.58
CA VAL A 30 -4.84 3.70 6.78
C VAL A 30 -5.75 3.14 7.87
N ARG A 31 -6.98 2.74 7.53
CA ARG A 31 -7.93 2.17 8.48
C ARG A 31 -7.39 0.89 9.12
N ILE A 32 -6.86 -0.03 8.31
CA ILE A 32 -6.27 -1.29 8.79
C ILE A 32 -5.10 -1.00 9.72
N ALA A 33 -4.18 -0.12 9.32
CA ALA A 33 -3.04 0.27 10.16
C ALA A 33 -3.48 0.91 11.48
N ARG A 34 -4.54 1.73 11.47
CA ARG A 34 -5.15 2.31 12.68
C ARG A 34 -5.70 1.23 13.61
N GLU A 35 -6.52 0.33 13.07
CA GLU A 35 -7.16 -0.74 13.84
C GLU A 35 -6.13 -1.72 14.42
N LEU A 36 -5.05 -2.03 13.67
CA LEU A 36 -3.93 -2.83 14.16
C LEU A 36 -3.13 -2.15 15.29
N ASN A 37 -3.17 -0.82 15.37
CA ASN A 37 -2.60 -0.06 16.50
C ASN A 37 -3.64 0.17 17.62
N GLU A 38 -4.83 -0.43 17.53
CA GLU A 38 -5.90 -0.34 18.54
C GLU A 38 -6.38 1.11 18.81
N LEU A 39 -6.26 1.99 17.81
CA LEU A 39 -6.68 3.39 17.95
C LEU A 39 -8.06 3.62 17.35
N SER A 40 -8.89 4.42 17.99
CA SER A 40 -10.04 5.08 17.35
C SER A 40 -9.57 6.22 16.43
N GLN A 41 -10.45 6.69 15.55
CA GLN A 41 -10.14 7.85 14.70
C GLN A 41 -9.93 9.13 15.53
N ASN A 42 -10.60 9.26 16.68
CA ASN A 42 -10.40 10.38 17.61
C ASN A 42 -9.00 10.33 18.24
N GLU A 43 -8.57 9.16 18.71
CA GLU A 43 -7.24 9.00 19.31
C GLU A 43 -6.12 9.21 18.29
N LEU A 44 -6.28 8.70 17.06
CA LEU A 44 -5.35 8.96 15.97
C LEU A 44 -5.31 10.46 15.63
N GLY A 45 -6.48 11.13 15.66
CA GLY A 45 -6.57 12.57 15.45
C GLY A 45 -5.83 13.36 16.53
N ALA A 46 -6.00 12.99 17.79
CA ALA A 46 -5.29 13.59 18.91
C ALA A 46 -3.75 13.39 18.80
N ARG A 47 -3.29 12.22 18.37
CA ARG A 47 -1.85 11.93 18.20
C ARG A 47 -1.20 12.65 17.03
N THR A 48 -1.97 12.92 15.97
CA THR A 48 -1.44 13.49 14.72
C THR A 48 -1.73 14.98 14.56
N GLY A 49 -2.65 15.53 15.34
CA GLY A 49 -3.20 16.88 15.12
C GLY A 49 -4.11 16.97 13.89
N ILE A 50 -4.50 15.84 13.29
CA ILE A 50 -5.44 15.79 12.17
C ILE A 50 -6.86 15.64 12.72
N ALA A 51 -7.79 16.47 12.27
CA ALA A 51 -9.20 16.35 12.69
C ALA A 51 -9.75 14.94 12.40
N GLN A 52 -10.52 14.36 13.33
CA GLN A 52 -11.12 13.03 13.15
C GLN A 52 -11.95 12.93 11.86
N SER A 53 -12.68 13.99 11.51
CA SER A 53 -13.45 14.07 10.25
C SER A 53 -12.57 13.94 9.01
N THR A 54 -11.34 14.47 9.06
CA THR A 54 -10.34 14.33 7.99
C THR A 54 -9.80 12.91 7.92
N ILE A 55 -9.55 12.27 9.07
CA ILE A 55 -9.15 10.86 9.13
C ILE A 55 -10.26 9.98 8.52
N SER A 56 -11.52 10.19 8.91
CA SER A 56 -12.67 9.50 8.33
C SER A 56 -12.76 9.70 6.81
N ALA A 57 -12.57 10.92 6.32
CA ALA A 57 -12.57 11.22 4.89
C ALA A 57 -11.42 10.55 4.13
N ILE A 58 -10.24 10.40 4.76
CA ILE A 58 -9.11 9.63 4.22
C ILE A 58 -9.46 8.13 4.19
N GLU A 59 -9.93 7.57 5.31
CA GLU A 59 -10.26 6.14 5.42
C GLU A 59 -11.38 5.70 4.47
N THR A 60 -12.25 6.63 4.07
CA THR A 60 -13.34 6.41 3.11
C THR A 60 -12.96 6.80 1.68
N ASP A 61 -11.69 7.09 1.41
CA ASP A 61 -11.14 7.55 0.11
C ASP A 61 -11.81 8.82 -0.46
N ARG A 62 -12.60 9.55 0.34
CA ARG A 62 -13.21 10.84 -0.04
C ARG A 62 -12.17 11.94 -0.18
N ILE A 63 -11.05 11.84 0.54
CA ILE A 63 -9.90 12.74 0.43
C ILE A 63 -8.67 11.91 0.09
N LYS A 64 -7.90 12.38 -0.90
CA LYS A 64 -6.60 11.78 -1.26
C LYS A 64 -5.58 12.00 -0.15
N LEU A 65 -4.83 10.96 0.20
CA LEU A 65 -3.74 11.04 1.17
C LEU A 65 -2.47 11.57 0.50
N GLY A 66 -2.07 12.80 0.84
CA GLY A 66 -0.79 13.37 0.40
C GLY A 66 0.40 12.86 1.23
N ALA A 67 1.62 13.01 0.69
CA ALA A 67 2.85 12.52 1.30
C ALA A 67 3.11 13.08 2.72
N GLU A 68 2.83 14.36 2.96
CA GLU A 68 3.04 14.96 4.29
C GLU A 68 2.10 14.37 5.35
N ARG A 69 0.80 14.25 5.05
CA ARG A 69 -0.16 13.60 5.94
C ARG A 69 0.16 12.12 6.13
N ALA A 70 0.65 11.44 5.10
CA ALA A 70 1.11 10.06 5.22
C ALA A 70 2.28 9.93 6.20
N LYS A 71 3.27 10.84 6.17
CA LYS A 71 4.36 10.87 7.16
C LYS A 71 3.84 11.07 8.59
N MET A 72 2.88 11.96 8.78
CA MET A 72 2.28 12.22 10.10
C MET A 72 1.54 10.98 10.64
N LEU A 73 0.66 10.39 9.83
CA LEU A 73 -0.08 9.18 10.20
C LEU A 73 0.87 8.00 10.45
N ALA A 74 1.86 7.81 9.57
CA ALA A 74 2.82 6.72 9.66
C ALA A 74 3.63 6.75 10.97
N ARG A 75 4.05 7.95 11.41
CA ARG A 75 4.71 8.13 12.71
C ARG A 75 3.79 7.76 13.88
N ALA A 76 2.53 8.18 13.86
CA ALA A 76 1.58 7.87 14.93
C ALA A 76 1.16 6.39 14.97
N LEU A 77 1.24 5.70 13.82
CA LEU A 77 0.85 4.30 13.63
C LEU A 77 2.06 3.33 13.62
N ASN A 78 3.27 3.81 13.88
CA ASN A 78 4.50 3.02 13.88
C ASN A 78 4.72 2.19 12.59
N VAL A 79 4.38 2.78 11.43
CA VAL A 79 4.58 2.15 10.11
C VAL A 79 5.43 3.04 9.21
N HIS A 80 5.97 2.47 8.13
CA HIS A 80 6.63 3.26 7.09
C HIS A 80 5.57 3.93 6.18
N PRO A 81 5.73 5.21 5.76
CA PRO A 81 4.72 5.92 4.96
C PRO A 81 4.32 5.22 3.65
N ALA A 82 5.25 4.47 3.05
CA ALA A 82 5.00 3.70 1.83
C ALA A 82 3.92 2.62 2.01
N VAL A 83 3.77 2.07 3.22
CA VAL A 83 2.74 1.06 3.53
C VAL A 83 1.34 1.66 3.42
N LEU A 84 1.19 2.95 3.75
CA LEU A 84 -0.08 3.66 3.66
C LEU A 84 -0.38 4.11 2.22
N LEU A 85 0.62 4.67 1.54
CA LEU A 85 0.45 5.28 0.21
C LEU A 85 0.38 4.27 -0.94
N PHE A 86 1.04 3.12 -0.79
CA PHE A 86 1.21 2.14 -1.87
C PHE A 86 0.74 0.74 -1.45
N PRO A 87 -0.55 0.60 -1.05
CA PRO A 87 -1.07 -0.70 -0.66
C PRO A 87 -1.07 -1.65 -1.85
N GLY A 88 -0.30 -2.73 -1.74
CA GLY A 88 -0.19 -3.74 -2.80
C GLY A 88 0.72 -3.38 -3.96
N TRP A 89 1.65 -2.42 -3.81
CA TRP A 89 2.66 -2.14 -4.82
C TRP A 89 3.56 -3.34 -5.08
N ARG A 90 3.77 -3.66 -6.35
CA ARG A 90 4.68 -4.71 -6.81
C ARG A 90 5.67 -4.10 -7.77
N THR A 91 6.95 -4.40 -7.57
CA THR A 91 8.04 -3.96 -8.44
C THR A 91 7.88 -4.44 -9.89
N GLU A 92 7.12 -5.53 -10.12
CA GLU A 92 6.83 -6.04 -11.46
C GLU A 92 5.85 -5.14 -12.25
N ASP A 93 4.93 -4.47 -11.56
CA ASP A 93 3.88 -3.63 -12.17
C ASP A 93 4.48 -2.37 -12.83
N GLU A 94 5.67 -1.95 -12.39
CA GLU A 94 6.43 -0.81 -12.91
C GLU A 94 7.62 -1.21 -13.79
N SER A 95 7.58 -2.40 -14.43
CA SER A 95 8.57 -2.71 -15.46
C SER A 95 8.48 -1.63 -16.55
N ALA A 96 9.48 -0.74 -16.66
CA ALA A 96 9.60 0.27 -17.72
C ALA A 96 9.49 -0.31 -19.15
N ALA A 97 9.59 -1.64 -19.29
CA ALA A 97 9.25 -2.40 -20.49
C ALA A 97 7.79 -2.24 -20.95
N GLN A 98 6.82 -2.03 -20.05
CA GLN A 98 5.42 -1.80 -20.42
C GLN A 98 5.20 -0.40 -21.00
N TRP A 99 5.93 0.61 -20.51
CA TRP A 99 5.89 1.98 -21.06
C TRP A 99 6.40 2.03 -22.50
N ARG A 100 7.47 1.27 -22.83
CA ARG A 100 7.99 1.18 -24.21
C ARG A 100 6.96 0.63 -25.20
N ARG A 101 6.21 -0.40 -24.82
CA ARG A 101 5.18 -1.02 -25.67
C ARG A 101 3.98 -0.09 -25.91
N LYS A 102 3.52 0.57 -24.84
CA LYS A 102 2.39 1.50 -24.92
C LYS A 102 2.72 2.77 -25.73
N TYR A 103 3.97 3.24 -25.69
CA TYR A 103 4.44 4.36 -26.51
C TYR A 103 4.68 4.01 -27.98
N SER A 104 5.01 2.76 -28.32
CA SER A 104 5.16 2.35 -29.73
C SER A 104 3.80 2.19 -30.42
N GLU A 105 2.82 1.59 -29.75
CA GLU A 105 1.45 1.41 -30.28
C GLU A 105 0.70 2.73 -30.48
N SER A 106 1.04 3.76 -29.67
CA SER A 106 0.45 5.10 -29.80
C SER A 106 0.99 5.91 -30.98
N LYS A 107 2.09 5.47 -31.62
CA LYS A 107 2.66 6.12 -32.83
C LYS A 107 2.19 5.50 -34.15
N GLU A 108 1.64 4.29 -34.13
CA GLU A 108 1.14 3.60 -35.34
C GLU A 108 -0.32 3.95 -35.67
N THR A 109 -1.02 4.69 -34.80
CA THR A 109 -2.46 5.02 -34.98
C THR A 109 -2.71 6.47 -35.40
N HIS A 110 -1.68 7.21 -35.80
CA HIS A 110 -1.76 8.58 -36.30
C HIS A 110 -0.94 8.78 -37.59
N ASP A 111 -0.86 7.74 -38.43
CA ASP A 111 -0.47 7.83 -39.84
C ASP A 111 -1.67 7.46 -40.73
#